data_AF-A0A9D9T5J3-F1
#
_entry.id   AF-A0A9D9T5J3-F1
#
_cell.length_a   1.000
_cell.length_b   1.000
_cell.length_c   1.000
_cell.angle_alpha   90.00
_cell.angle_beta   90.00
_cell.angle_gamma   90.00
#
_symmetry.space_group_name_H-M   'P 1'
#
loop_
_entity.id
_entity.type
_entity.pdbx_description
1 polymer ?
#
loop_
_entity_poly.entity_id
_entity_poly.type
_entity_poly.pdbx_seq_one_letter_code
_entity_poly.pdbx_strand_id
1 'polypeptide(L)'
;MKKNHVFFALLAGSIGLLSFNSIKQNNTINTYHLNANGSPGGKTGAPGDQTCTQCHNGTIQSGTGFQTVVLTNAAGTMVTSYNPGETYTVTVGMLTANAKNGFEIVALTPSNTQAGSVAVTSATTTKTVTFGSKTRITQKSGGTSLNNWSFAWTAPATNVGNVTFYLGTNVSNSNNGDSGDVIRNSQHVFGSTAGIQENTEKVAINLGYAKASNSLTIDLTSQLNGEAAINLVDLSGKSVQFEQLGNVATGNNMLSVKLNNQLPKGVYIAHINVNNNFVSKKIYID
;
A
#
# COMPACT_ATOMS: atom_id res chain seq x y z
N MET A 1 47.85 -32.69 94.04
CA MET A 1 48.52 -32.53 92.72
C MET A 1 47.45 -32.41 91.64
N LYS A 2 47.54 -31.35 90.82
CA LYS A 2 46.72 -30.98 89.63
C LYS A 2 45.25 -30.50 89.84
N LYS A 3 45.15 -29.16 89.90
CA LYS A 3 44.14 -28.16 89.42
C LYS A 3 42.80 -28.69 88.84
N ASN A 4 41.65 -28.29 89.40
CA ASN A 4 40.76 -27.15 88.98
C ASN A 4 40.28 -27.26 87.52
N HIS A 5 39.01 -27.11 87.11
CA HIS A 5 37.82 -26.44 87.66
C HIS A 5 36.65 -26.61 86.64
N VAL A 6 35.40 -26.38 87.10
CA VAL A 6 34.27 -25.73 86.35
C VAL A 6 33.56 -26.56 85.25
N PHE A 7 32.28 -26.41 84.90
CA PHE A 7 30.98 -25.95 85.47
C PHE A 7 30.03 -25.95 84.24
N PHE A 8 28.76 -26.38 84.39
CA PHE A 8 27.59 -26.05 83.53
C PHE A 8 27.60 -26.55 82.05
N ALA A 9 26.49 -26.80 81.34
CA ALA A 9 25.08 -26.48 81.49
C ALA A 9 24.19 -27.50 80.73
N LEU A 10 22.91 -27.52 81.09
CA LEU A 10 21.80 -28.15 80.35
C LEU A 10 21.68 -27.62 78.91
N LEU A 11 21.20 -28.47 77.99
CA LEU A 11 20.44 -28.00 76.83
C LEU A 11 19.23 -28.90 76.57
N ALA A 12 18.04 -28.33 76.79
CA ALA A 12 16.75 -28.89 76.44
C ALA A 12 16.55 -28.83 74.91
N GLY A 13 16.18 -29.96 74.30
CA GLY A 13 15.79 -30.02 72.89
C GLY A 13 14.31 -29.66 72.74
N SER A 14 14.02 -28.43 72.31
CA SER A 14 12.69 -28.04 71.84
C SER A 14 12.55 -28.34 70.35
N ILE A 15 11.67 -29.28 70.02
CA ILE A 15 11.23 -29.58 68.64
C ILE A 15 10.33 -28.42 68.18
N GLY A 16 10.85 -27.58 67.28
CA GLY A 16 10.07 -26.59 66.54
C GLY A 16 9.58 -27.19 65.22
N LEU A 17 8.28 -27.43 65.11
CA LEU A 17 7.58 -27.69 63.85
C LEU A 17 7.57 -26.39 63.02
N LEU A 18 8.45 -26.29 62.03
CA LEU A 18 8.35 -25.27 60.99
C LEU A 18 7.44 -25.79 59.88
N SER A 19 6.22 -25.25 59.84
CA SER A 19 5.32 -25.34 58.69
C SER A 19 5.96 -24.66 57.48
N PHE A 20 6.29 -25.40 56.44
CA PHE A 20 6.65 -24.83 55.15
C PHE A 20 5.39 -24.27 54.49
N ASN A 21 5.17 -22.96 54.62
CA ASN A 21 4.33 -22.26 53.66
C ASN A 21 5.14 -22.15 52.37
N SER A 22 4.83 -23.00 51.39
CA SER A 22 5.30 -22.84 50.02
C SER A 22 4.81 -21.50 49.50
N ILE A 23 5.65 -20.48 49.58
CA ILE A 23 5.48 -19.26 48.80
C ILE A 23 5.57 -19.71 47.34
N LYS A 24 4.42 -19.80 46.66
CA LYS A 24 4.41 -19.77 45.20
C LYS A 24 4.88 -18.37 44.82
N GLN A 25 6.19 -18.20 44.69
CA GLN A 25 6.73 -17.10 43.93
C GLN A 25 6.21 -17.33 42.51
N ASN A 26 5.19 -16.57 42.12
CA ASN A 26 4.89 -16.36 40.73
C ASN A 26 6.07 -15.58 40.16
N ASN A 27 7.15 -16.28 39.86
CA ASN A 27 8.12 -15.80 38.89
C ASN A 27 7.35 -15.71 37.58
N THR A 28 6.73 -14.57 37.33
CA THR A 28 6.65 -14.04 35.97
C THR A 28 8.08 -14.01 35.49
N ILE A 29 8.50 -15.10 34.86
CA ILE A 29 9.66 -15.08 33.98
C ILE A 29 9.26 -14.05 32.94
N ASN A 30 9.78 -12.83 33.08
CA ASN A 30 9.87 -11.91 31.97
C ASN A 30 10.77 -12.63 30.97
N THR A 31 10.17 -13.45 30.13
CA THR A 31 10.84 -13.98 28.95
C THR A 31 11.19 -12.76 28.15
N TYR A 32 12.42 -12.27 28.28
CA TYR A 32 12.95 -11.23 27.41
C TYR A 32 12.74 -11.75 25.99
N HIS A 33 11.79 -11.15 25.27
CA HIS A 33 11.46 -11.56 23.92
C HIS A 33 12.61 -11.10 23.01
N LEU A 34 13.71 -11.86 23.02
CA LEU A 34 14.75 -11.86 22.00
C LEU A 34 14.15 -12.47 20.73
N ASN A 35 13.05 -11.90 20.24
CA ASN A 35 12.25 -12.48 19.19
C ASN A 35 12.89 -12.11 17.86
N ALA A 36 14.02 -12.76 17.56
CA ALA A 36 14.60 -12.77 16.22
C ALA A 36 13.54 -13.18 15.19
N ASN A 37 12.49 -13.89 15.62
CA ASN A 37 11.34 -14.24 14.80
C ASN A 37 10.23 -13.18 14.73
N GLY A 38 10.53 -11.90 14.97
CA GLY A 38 9.61 -10.77 14.70
C GLY A 38 8.88 -10.20 15.91
N SER A 39 8.25 -9.04 15.69
CA SER A 39 7.41 -8.35 16.66
C SER A 39 6.23 -9.22 17.15
N PRO A 40 5.80 -9.08 18.43
CA PRO A 40 4.57 -9.69 18.92
C PRO A 40 3.28 -9.02 18.42
N GLY A 41 3.37 -7.92 17.66
CA GLY A 41 2.20 -7.10 17.30
C GLY A 41 2.10 -5.82 18.13
N GLY A 42 1.68 -4.72 17.50
CA GLY A 42 1.27 -3.50 18.21
C GLY A 42 2.44 -2.68 18.77
N LYS A 43 3.52 -2.53 17.99
CA LYS A 43 4.79 -1.86 18.31
C LYS A 43 5.18 -0.78 17.29
N THR A 44 4.30 -0.46 16.34
CA THR A 44 4.57 0.53 15.28
C THR A 44 4.50 1.98 15.76
N GLY A 45 3.94 2.26 16.94
CA GLY A 45 3.57 3.60 17.39
C GLY A 45 2.37 4.22 16.66
N ALA A 46 1.62 3.43 15.88
CA ALA A 46 0.33 3.84 15.35
C ALA A 46 -0.70 4.13 16.47
N PRO A 47 -1.80 4.85 16.18
CA PRO A 47 -2.90 5.01 17.14
C PRO A 47 -3.44 3.65 17.61
N GLY A 48 -3.36 3.44 18.93
CA GLY A 48 -3.71 2.19 19.61
C GLY A 48 -2.56 1.17 19.75
N ASP A 49 -1.41 1.43 19.14
CA ASP A 49 -0.20 0.63 19.30
C ASP A 49 0.69 1.22 20.40
N GLN A 50 1.48 0.34 21.02
CA GLN A 50 2.66 0.77 21.77
C GLN A 50 3.84 0.92 20.81
N THR A 51 5.04 1.10 21.34
CA THR A 51 6.29 1.14 20.57
C THR A 51 7.18 -0.05 20.92
N CYS A 52 8.26 -0.24 20.15
CA CYS A 52 9.25 -1.27 20.47
C CYS A 52 9.94 -1.03 21.83
N THR A 53 9.83 0.18 22.41
CA THR A 53 10.40 0.47 23.74
C THR A 53 9.67 -0.20 24.90
N GLN A 54 8.56 -0.89 24.63
CA GLN A 54 7.95 -1.76 25.63
C GLN A 54 8.83 -2.98 25.96
N CYS A 55 9.66 -3.41 25.01
CA CYS A 55 10.56 -4.56 25.18
C CYS A 55 12.05 -4.20 25.02
N HIS A 56 12.37 -3.11 24.32
CA HIS A 56 13.73 -2.64 24.11
C HIS A 56 13.98 -1.37 24.90
N ASN A 57 15.01 -1.34 25.73
CA ASN A 57 15.32 -0.18 26.55
C ASN A 57 15.78 0.99 25.67
N GLY A 58 15.44 2.22 26.07
CA GLY A 58 15.81 3.44 25.37
C GLY A 58 14.62 4.35 25.09
N THR A 59 14.87 5.39 24.31
CA THR A 59 13.86 6.37 23.90
C THR A 59 13.57 6.25 22.41
N ILE A 60 12.34 6.56 22.02
CA ILE A 60 11.97 6.64 20.61
C ILE A 60 12.72 7.79 19.95
N GLN A 61 13.40 7.47 18.85
CA GLN A 61 14.01 8.45 17.96
C GLN A 61 13.17 8.61 16.69
N SER A 62 13.33 9.75 16.00
CA SER A 62 12.70 9.94 14.70
C SER A 62 13.28 8.99 13.65
N GLY A 63 12.41 8.40 12.85
CA GLY A 63 12.77 7.64 11.65
C GLY A 63 12.99 8.50 10.40
N THR A 64 12.73 9.81 10.43
CA THR A 64 12.89 10.69 9.27
C THR A 64 14.33 10.65 8.73
N GLY A 65 14.49 10.43 7.43
CA GLY A 65 15.81 10.32 6.78
C GLY A 65 16.56 9.00 7.07
N PHE A 66 16.07 8.17 7.99
CA PHE A 66 16.62 6.84 8.29
C PHE A 66 15.74 5.72 7.77
N GLN A 67 14.43 5.85 7.86
CA GLN A 67 13.43 4.87 7.46
C GLN A 67 12.79 5.27 6.13
N THR A 68 12.58 4.28 5.26
CA THR A 68 11.86 4.46 4.00
C THR A 68 10.74 3.44 3.88
N VAL A 69 9.63 3.87 3.26
CA VAL A 69 8.55 3.01 2.79
C VAL A 69 8.28 3.43 1.35
N VAL A 70 8.52 2.52 0.42
CA VAL A 70 8.38 2.75 -1.02
C VAL A 70 7.27 1.85 -1.56
N LEU A 71 6.34 2.42 -2.31
CA LEU A 71 5.33 1.67 -3.06
C LEU A 71 5.78 1.57 -4.52
N THR A 72 5.78 0.36 -5.05
CA THR A 72 6.08 0.07 -6.45
C THR A 72 4.88 -0.66 -7.07
N ASN A 73 4.37 -0.14 -8.18
CA ASN A 73 3.24 -0.74 -8.88
C ASN A 73 3.64 -2.02 -9.66
N ALA A 74 2.67 -2.69 -10.28
CA ALA A 74 2.91 -3.90 -11.07
C ALA A 74 3.86 -3.69 -12.26
N ALA A 75 4.00 -2.46 -12.76
CA ALA A 75 4.93 -2.09 -13.83
C ALA A 75 6.36 -1.78 -13.31
N GLY A 76 6.64 -1.99 -12.02
CA GLY A 76 7.96 -1.72 -11.44
C GLY A 76 8.23 -0.23 -11.20
N THR A 77 7.22 0.64 -11.31
CA THR A 77 7.36 2.09 -11.12
C THR A 77 7.07 2.48 -9.68
N MET A 78 7.95 3.25 -9.07
CA MET A 78 7.73 3.86 -7.76
C MET A 78 6.60 4.88 -7.83
N VAL A 79 5.68 4.84 -6.88
CA VAL A 79 4.52 5.73 -6.82
C VAL A 79 4.43 6.44 -5.48
N THR A 80 3.84 7.63 -5.48
CA THR A 80 3.58 8.46 -4.28
C THR A 80 2.09 8.50 -3.91
N SER A 81 1.25 7.81 -4.67
CA SER A 81 -0.18 7.65 -4.45
C SER A 81 -0.63 6.21 -4.75
N TYR A 82 -1.84 5.86 -4.33
CA TYR A 82 -2.43 4.55 -4.58
C TYR A 82 -3.77 4.67 -5.33
N ASN A 83 -4.08 3.70 -6.17
CA ASN A 83 -5.39 3.51 -6.77
C ASN A 83 -6.18 2.48 -5.93
N PRO A 84 -7.48 2.70 -5.68
CA PRO A 84 -8.27 1.73 -4.94
C PRO A 84 -8.23 0.32 -5.55
N GLY A 85 -8.08 -0.70 -4.70
CA GLY A 85 -8.04 -2.11 -5.10
C GLY A 85 -6.73 -2.59 -5.76
N GLU A 86 -5.84 -1.69 -6.15
CA GLU A 86 -4.56 -2.06 -6.76
C GLU A 86 -3.61 -2.68 -5.74
N THR A 87 -2.75 -3.59 -6.21
CA THR A 87 -1.71 -4.22 -5.38
C THR A 87 -0.34 -3.66 -5.71
N TYR A 88 0.38 -3.28 -4.64
CA TYR A 88 1.72 -2.70 -4.70
C TYR A 88 2.71 -3.61 -4.00
N THR A 89 3.95 -3.62 -4.49
CA THR A 89 5.08 -4.06 -3.69
C THR A 89 5.46 -2.92 -2.75
N VAL A 90 5.46 -3.19 -1.45
CA VAL A 90 5.95 -2.27 -0.42
C VAL A 90 7.35 -2.71 -0.03
N THR A 91 8.31 -1.80 -0.14
CA THR A 91 9.67 -1.99 0.36
C THR A 91 9.92 -1.09 1.55
N VAL A 92 10.22 -1.70 2.69
CA VAL A 92 10.70 -1.04 3.90
C VAL A 92 12.22 -1.01 3.85
N GLY A 93 12.83 0.14 4.13
CA GLY A 93 14.28 0.29 4.19
C GLY A 93 14.74 1.03 5.45
N MET A 94 15.97 0.73 5.87
CA MET A 94 16.67 1.41 6.96
C MET A 94 18.10 1.77 6.54
N LEU A 95 18.49 3.01 6.80
CA LEU A 95 19.83 3.51 6.51
C LEU A 95 20.82 3.11 7.62
N THR A 96 21.14 1.82 7.69
CA THR A 96 22.06 1.25 8.69
C THR A 96 22.95 0.16 8.09
N ALA A 97 24.14 0.03 8.69
CA ALA A 97 25.08 -1.06 8.45
C ALA A 97 25.11 -2.08 9.60
N ASN A 98 24.24 -1.95 10.60
CA ASN A 98 24.17 -2.89 11.71
C ASN A 98 23.78 -4.30 11.24
N ALA A 99 24.41 -5.30 11.86
CA ALA A 99 24.27 -6.70 11.48
C ALA A 99 22.91 -7.33 11.85
N LYS A 100 22.16 -6.73 12.79
CA LYS A 100 20.84 -7.22 13.21
C LYS A 100 19.85 -6.08 13.34
N ASN A 101 18.73 -6.21 12.64
CA ASN A 101 17.67 -5.24 12.63
C ASN A 101 16.29 -5.92 12.62
N GLY A 102 15.25 -5.14 12.93
CA GLY A 102 13.87 -5.60 12.92
C GLY A 102 12.89 -4.46 12.68
N PHE A 103 11.69 -4.81 12.28
CA PHE A 103 10.63 -3.84 11.99
C PHE A 103 9.24 -4.41 12.26
N GLU A 104 8.30 -3.51 12.45
CA GLU A 104 6.88 -3.78 12.31
C GLU A 104 6.23 -2.63 11.56
N ILE A 105 5.33 -2.95 10.62
CA ILE A 105 4.61 -1.97 9.84
C ILE A 105 3.12 -2.27 9.75
N VAL A 106 2.30 -1.22 9.84
CA VAL A 106 0.84 -1.28 9.68
C VAL A 106 0.36 -0.12 8.82
N ALA A 107 -0.61 -0.37 7.94
CA ALA A 107 -1.26 0.65 7.12
C ALA A 107 -2.65 0.96 7.70
N LEU A 108 -2.94 2.24 7.97
CA LEU A 108 -4.20 2.69 8.53
C LEU A 108 -4.89 3.77 7.71
N THR A 109 -6.22 3.78 7.78
CA THR A 109 -7.09 4.84 7.26
C THR A 109 -7.02 6.09 8.14
N PRO A 110 -7.58 7.24 7.72
CA PRO A 110 -7.67 8.43 8.58
C PRO A 110 -8.47 8.20 9.87
N SER A 111 -9.40 7.23 9.85
CA SER A 111 -10.19 6.80 11.01
C SER A 111 -9.47 5.74 11.86
N ASN A 112 -8.17 5.54 11.65
CA ASN A 112 -7.33 4.60 12.40
C ASN A 112 -7.75 3.12 12.30
N THR A 113 -8.48 2.73 11.25
CA THR A 113 -8.82 1.34 10.94
C THR A 113 -7.83 0.74 9.94
N GLN A 114 -7.81 -0.59 9.79
CA GLN A 114 -6.97 -1.28 8.82
C GLN A 114 -7.19 -0.72 7.40
N ALA A 115 -6.13 -0.27 6.72
CA ALA A 115 -6.19 0.15 5.33
C ALA A 115 -5.65 -0.95 4.40
N GLY A 116 -6.56 -1.55 3.63
CA GLY A 116 -6.21 -2.59 2.68
C GLY A 116 -5.76 -3.88 3.36
N SER A 117 -5.11 -4.76 2.60
CA SER A 117 -4.60 -6.05 3.08
C SER A 117 -3.12 -6.22 2.73
N VAL A 118 -2.41 -7.03 3.51
CA VAL A 118 -1.00 -7.32 3.31
C VAL A 118 -0.80 -8.81 3.03
N ALA A 119 0.16 -9.14 2.18
CA ALA A 119 0.55 -10.51 1.88
C ALA A 119 2.08 -10.66 1.88
N VAL A 120 2.55 -11.76 2.45
CA VAL A 120 3.98 -12.09 2.54
C VAL A 120 4.50 -12.56 1.19
N THR A 121 5.52 -11.89 0.65
CA THR A 121 6.20 -12.30 -0.60
C THR A 121 7.47 -13.09 -0.34
N SER A 122 8.08 -12.95 0.85
CA SER A 122 9.24 -13.72 1.29
C SER A 122 8.99 -14.33 2.68
N ALA A 123 8.52 -15.58 2.69
CA ALA A 123 8.16 -16.28 3.92
C ALA A 123 9.36 -16.69 4.80
N THR A 124 10.59 -16.55 4.28
CA THR A 124 11.84 -16.75 5.04
C THR A 124 12.23 -15.52 5.84
N THR A 125 11.89 -14.32 5.36
CA THR A 125 12.35 -13.05 5.93
C THR A 125 11.24 -12.24 6.60
N THR A 126 9.97 -12.48 6.27
CA THR A 126 8.83 -11.74 6.79
C THR A 126 7.67 -12.65 7.20
N LYS A 127 6.77 -12.13 8.03
CA LYS A 127 5.50 -12.76 8.42
C LYS A 127 4.44 -11.71 8.73
N THR A 128 3.18 -12.15 8.76
CA THR A 128 2.09 -11.37 9.34
C THR A 128 2.02 -11.55 10.85
N VAL A 129 1.54 -10.52 11.55
CA VAL A 129 1.14 -10.58 12.95
C VAL A 129 -0.11 -9.73 13.17
N THR A 130 -1.05 -10.22 13.96
CA THR A 130 -2.32 -9.54 14.23
C THR A 130 -2.34 -9.09 15.68
N PHE A 131 -2.69 -7.83 15.91
CA PHE A 131 -2.93 -7.26 17.24
C PHE A 131 -4.13 -6.32 17.16
N GLY A 132 -5.13 -6.57 18.00
CA GLY A 132 -6.47 -6.01 17.85
C GLY A 132 -7.11 -6.46 16.53
N SER A 133 -7.78 -5.54 15.83
CA SER A 133 -8.38 -5.75 14.51
C SER A 133 -7.46 -5.41 13.33
N LYS A 134 -6.16 -5.22 13.59
CA LYS A 134 -5.17 -4.74 12.61
C LYS A 134 -4.14 -5.83 12.31
N THR A 135 -3.81 -6.00 11.03
CA THR A 135 -2.78 -6.94 10.55
C THR A 135 -1.54 -6.16 10.15
N ARG A 136 -0.38 -6.65 10.57
CA ARG A 136 0.93 -6.02 10.39
C ARG A 136 1.87 -6.97 9.69
N ILE A 137 2.93 -6.42 9.10
CA ILE A 137 4.08 -7.20 8.64
C ILE A 137 5.25 -6.95 9.60
N THR A 138 5.98 -8.01 9.94
CA THR A 138 7.21 -7.96 10.72
C THR A 138 8.24 -8.94 10.16
N GLN A 139 9.49 -8.84 10.59
CA GLN A 139 10.55 -9.75 10.17
C GLN A 139 10.36 -11.17 10.76
N LYS A 140 11.01 -12.15 10.12
CA LYS A 140 11.34 -13.46 10.69
C LYS A 140 12.84 -13.53 10.98
N SER A 141 13.28 -14.63 11.59
CA SER A 141 14.71 -14.87 11.89
C SER A 141 15.60 -14.76 10.65
N GLY A 142 15.17 -15.26 9.49
CA GLY A 142 15.91 -15.12 8.24
C GLY A 142 15.98 -13.69 7.71
N GLY A 143 15.19 -12.77 8.27
CA GLY A 143 15.16 -11.36 7.91
C GLY A 143 16.00 -10.47 8.82
N THR A 144 16.52 -10.96 9.96
CA THR A 144 17.18 -10.06 10.93
C THR A 144 18.48 -9.47 10.43
N SER A 145 19.19 -10.14 9.53
CA SER A 145 20.44 -9.62 8.93
C SER A 145 20.20 -8.59 7.83
N LEU A 146 18.94 -8.32 7.47
CA LEU A 146 18.59 -7.37 6.43
C LEU A 146 18.44 -5.97 7.01
N ASN A 147 18.56 -4.99 6.13
CA ASN A 147 18.19 -3.60 6.35
C ASN A 147 17.03 -3.16 5.44
N ASN A 148 16.49 -4.09 4.64
CA ASN A 148 15.33 -3.89 3.80
C ASN A 148 14.47 -5.15 3.71
N TRP A 149 13.16 -4.98 3.60
CA TRP A 149 12.19 -6.06 3.43
C TRP A 149 11.11 -5.64 2.46
N SER A 150 10.59 -6.60 1.71
CA SER A 150 9.49 -6.38 0.79
C SER A 150 8.31 -7.29 1.09
N PHE A 151 7.11 -6.79 0.85
CA PHE A 151 5.84 -7.51 0.94
C PHE A 151 4.83 -6.91 -0.04
N ALA A 152 3.70 -7.59 -0.26
CA ALA A 152 2.63 -7.07 -1.09
C ALA A 152 1.58 -6.38 -0.22
N TRP A 153 1.07 -5.23 -0.68
CA TRP A 153 -0.05 -4.53 -0.07
C TRP A 153 -1.11 -4.25 -1.14
N THR A 154 -2.33 -4.75 -0.91
CA THR A 154 -3.50 -4.41 -1.71
C THR A 154 -4.20 -3.24 -1.06
N ALA A 155 -4.33 -2.14 -1.80
CA ALA A 155 -4.98 -0.92 -1.34
C ALA A 155 -6.47 -1.16 -1.02
N PRO A 156 -7.09 -0.32 -0.16
CA PRO A 156 -8.53 -0.36 0.07
C PRO A 156 -9.34 -0.37 -1.24
N ALA A 157 -10.43 -1.14 -1.28
CA ALA A 157 -11.25 -1.29 -2.49
C ALA A 157 -11.93 0.02 -2.94
N THR A 158 -12.06 0.99 -2.04
CA THR A 158 -12.61 2.32 -2.32
C THR A 158 -11.62 3.42 -1.92
N ASN A 159 -11.86 4.64 -2.39
CA ASN A 159 -11.09 5.79 -1.95
C ASN A 159 -11.44 6.10 -0.47
N VAL A 160 -10.49 5.85 0.43
CA VAL A 160 -10.59 6.14 1.87
C VAL A 160 -9.78 7.38 2.28
N GLY A 161 -9.33 8.18 1.30
CA GLY A 161 -8.44 9.31 1.52
C GLY A 161 -6.99 8.89 1.71
N ASN A 162 -6.30 9.50 2.67
CA ASN A 162 -4.90 9.20 2.94
C ASN A 162 -4.74 7.89 3.68
N VAL A 163 -3.89 6.99 3.17
CA VAL A 163 -3.41 5.83 3.91
C VAL A 163 -2.07 6.18 4.56
N THR A 164 -1.97 5.95 5.87
CA THR A 164 -0.73 6.18 6.62
C THR A 164 -0.12 4.84 7.02
N PHE A 165 1.08 4.58 6.56
CA PHE A 165 1.93 3.50 7.04
C PHE A 165 2.69 3.97 8.28
N TYR A 166 2.53 3.26 9.38
CA TYR A 166 3.28 3.47 10.62
C TYR A 166 4.33 2.38 10.73
N LEU A 167 5.59 2.79 10.88
CA LEU A 167 6.74 1.91 10.90
C LEU A 167 7.50 2.09 12.21
N GLY A 168 7.61 1.01 12.99
CA GLY A 168 8.52 0.93 14.13
C GLY A 168 9.69 0.02 13.80
N THR A 169 10.92 0.45 14.11
CA THR A 169 12.12 -0.36 13.84
C THR A 169 13.03 -0.47 15.06
N ASN A 170 13.72 -1.60 15.16
CA ASN A 170 14.83 -1.78 16.08
C ASN A 170 16.13 -1.96 15.28
N VAL A 171 17.11 -1.11 15.55
CA VAL A 171 18.50 -1.29 15.14
C VAL A 171 19.25 -1.86 16.34
N SER A 172 19.57 -3.15 16.29
CA SER A 172 20.14 -3.82 17.44
C SER A 172 21.65 -3.62 17.55
N ASN A 173 22.15 -3.55 18.77
CA ASN A 173 23.59 -3.61 19.05
C ASN A 173 24.13 -5.04 19.20
N SER A 174 23.27 -6.07 19.05
CA SER A 174 23.62 -7.49 19.15
C SER A 174 24.24 -7.93 20.49
N ASN A 175 23.96 -7.24 21.60
CA ASN A 175 24.47 -7.60 22.92
C ASN A 175 23.70 -8.73 23.62
N ASN A 176 22.76 -9.39 22.92
CA ASN A 176 21.84 -10.41 23.45
C ASN A 176 20.94 -9.92 24.60
N GLY A 177 20.74 -8.62 24.73
CA GLY A 177 19.82 -7.99 25.67
C GLY A 177 18.91 -6.97 24.97
N ASP A 178 18.22 -6.17 25.78
CA ASP A 178 17.31 -5.12 25.34
C ASP A 178 17.94 -3.71 25.37
N SER A 179 19.14 -3.58 25.94
CA SER A 179 19.81 -2.30 26.20
C SER A 179 20.73 -1.91 25.06
N GLY A 180 20.79 -0.61 24.76
CA GLY A 180 21.65 -0.05 23.71
C GLY A 180 21.15 -0.29 22.28
N ASP A 181 19.97 -0.88 22.13
CA ASP A 181 19.21 -0.93 20.90
C ASP A 181 18.67 0.48 20.55
N VAL A 182 18.56 0.79 19.26
CA VAL A 182 18.04 2.09 18.80
C VAL A 182 16.68 1.92 18.16
N ILE A 183 15.65 2.44 18.83
CA ILE A 183 14.27 2.37 18.39
C ILE A 183 13.89 3.64 17.64
N ARG A 184 13.32 3.47 16.44
CA ARG A 184 12.84 4.58 15.61
C ARG A 184 11.43 4.34 15.10
N ASN A 185 10.67 5.42 15.04
CA ASN A 185 9.33 5.40 14.43
C ASN A 185 9.22 6.46 13.32
N SER A 186 8.47 6.12 12.28
CA SER A 186 8.08 7.06 11.21
C SER A 186 6.64 6.82 10.75
N GLN A 187 6.15 7.79 9.98
CA GLN A 187 4.88 7.72 9.28
C GLN A 187 5.12 8.03 7.80
N HIS A 188 4.47 7.28 6.92
CA HIS A 188 4.55 7.45 5.46
C HIS A 188 3.13 7.50 4.89
N VAL A 189 2.79 8.62 4.27
CA VAL A 189 1.43 8.91 3.82
C VAL A 189 1.32 8.77 2.31
N PHE A 190 0.34 8.01 1.84
CA PHE A 190 0.00 7.86 0.43
C PHE A 190 -1.46 8.26 0.22
N GLY A 191 -1.69 9.25 -0.64
CA GLY A 191 -3.04 9.68 -1.02
C GLY A 191 -3.65 8.74 -2.06
N SER A 192 -4.98 8.76 -2.19
CA SER A 192 -5.65 8.06 -3.27
C SER A 192 -5.61 8.87 -4.57
N THR A 193 -5.18 8.24 -5.66
CA THR A 193 -5.46 8.71 -7.02
C THR A 193 -6.74 8.05 -7.50
N ALA A 194 -7.71 8.87 -7.92
CA ALA A 194 -8.84 8.36 -8.69
C ALA A 194 -8.29 7.96 -10.06
N GLY A 195 -7.97 6.68 -10.23
CA GLY A 195 -7.72 6.14 -11.55
C GLY A 195 -9.00 6.30 -12.36
N ILE A 196 -9.03 7.24 -13.31
CA ILE A 196 -9.96 7.13 -14.43
C ILE A 196 -9.45 5.93 -15.21
N GLN A 197 -10.02 4.74 -14.98
CA GLN A 197 -9.98 3.73 -16.02
C GLN A 197 -10.70 4.35 -17.22
N GLU A 198 -9.97 4.65 -18.28
CA GLU A 198 -10.58 4.87 -19.59
C GLU A 198 -11.46 3.66 -19.88
N ASN A 199 -12.76 3.91 -19.89
CA ASN A 199 -13.79 2.93 -20.18
C ASN A 199 -13.50 2.39 -21.59
N THR A 200 -13.56 1.07 -21.76
CA THR A 200 -13.49 0.39 -23.05
C THR A 200 -14.30 1.18 -24.08
N GLU A 201 -13.64 1.64 -25.15
CA GLU A 201 -14.26 2.45 -26.21
C GLU A 201 -15.61 1.82 -26.63
N LYS A 202 -16.71 2.46 -26.22
CA LYS A 202 -18.07 1.95 -26.50
C LYS A 202 -18.47 2.18 -27.95
N VAL A 203 -17.69 2.99 -28.68
CA VAL A 203 -17.89 3.36 -30.07
C VAL A 203 -16.56 3.25 -30.78
N ALA A 204 -16.50 2.48 -31.86
CA ALA A 204 -15.36 2.43 -32.76
C ALA A 204 -15.78 2.92 -34.14
N ILE A 205 -14.89 3.64 -34.83
CA ILE A 205 -15.18 4.20 -36.16
C ILE A 205 -14.05 3.94 -37.17
N ASN A 206 -14.44 3.72 -38.42
CA ASN A 206 -13.60 3.94 -39.59
C ASN A 206 -14.21 5.02 -40.47
N LEU A 207 -13.37 5.91 -40.98
CA LEU A 207 -13.76 7.03 -41.82
C LEU A 207 -13.13 6.88 -43.20
N GLY A 208 -13.96 7.06 -44.23
CA GLY A 208 -13.53 7.22 -45.62
C GLY A 208 -14.02 8.55 -46.17
N TYR A 209 -13.27 9.13 -47.10
CA TYR A 209 -13.73 10.28 -47.88
C TYR A 209 -14.05 9.82 -49.31
N ALA A 210 -15.29 10.03 -49.73
CA ALA A 210 -15.79 9.69 -51.05
C ALA A 210 -15.80 10.94 -51.95
N LYS A 211 -14.74 11.11 -52.74
CA LYS A 211 -14.54 12.28 -53.61
C LYS A 211 -15.68 12.51 -54.63
N ALA A 212 -16.24 11.44 -55.18
CA ALA A 212 -17.31 11.54 -56.18
C ALA A 212 -18.59 12.18 -55.64
N SER A 213 -18.91 11.96 -54.37
CA SER A 213 -20.09 12.50 -53.70
C SER A 213 -19.79 13.71 -52.80
N ASN A 214 -18.51 14.04 -52.61
CA ASN A 214 -18.02 14.97 -51.59
C ASN A 214 -18.61 14.67 -50.21
N SER A 215 -18.48 13.42 -49.76
CA SER A 215 -19.05 12.95 -48.49
C SER A 215 -18.04 12.15 -47.68
N LEU A 216 -18.21 12.12 -46.36
CA LEU A 216 -17.58 11.12 -45.50
C LEU A 216 -18.48 9.89 -45.38
N THR A 217 -17.87 8.72 -45.42
CA THR A 217 -18.48 7.43 -45.05
C THR A 217 -17.99 7.05 -43.66
N ILE A 218 -18.91 6.68 -42.79
CA ILE A 218 -18.65 6.39 -41.38
C ILE A 218 -19.10 4.96 -41.11
N ASP A 219 -18.14 4.05 -40.98
CA ASP A 219 -18.38 2.70 -40.47
C ASP A 219 -18.26 2.75 -38.96
N LEU A 220 -19.42 2.70 -38.28
CA LEU A 220 -19.53 2.87 -36.83
C LEU A 220 -19.98 1.57 -36.16
N THR A 221 -19.15 1.04 -35.27
CA THR A 221 -19.52 -0.08 -34.39
C THR A 221 -19.84 0.47 -33.01
N SER A 222 -21.10 0.37 -32.58
CA SER A 222 -21.57 0.87 -31.28
C SER A 222 -21.94 -0.26 -30.34
N GLN A 223 -21.58 -0.13 -29.06
CA GLN A 223 -22.11 -0.97 -27.97
C GLN A 223 -23.35 -0.34 -27.31
N LEU A 224 -23.85 0.78 -27.83
CA LEU A 224 -24.98 1.52 -27.28
C LEU A 224 -26.00 1.89 -28.38
N ASN A 225 -27.26 2.06 -27.97
CA ASN A 225 -28.25 2.76 -28.79
C ASN A 225 -28.20 4.26 -28.46
N GLY A 226 -28.44 5.12 -29.45
CA GLY A 226 -28.57 6.55 -29.20
C GLY A 226 -28.45 7.39 -30.45
N GLU A 227 -28.61 8.71 -30.30
CA GLU A 227 -28.38 9.65 -31.37
C GLU A 227 -26.87 9.85 -31.59
N ALA A 228 -26.47 9.86 -32.85
CA ALA A 228 -25.10 10.11 -33.28
C ALA A 228 -24.99 11.47 -33.95
N ALA A 229 -23.88 12.17 -33.70
CA ALA A 229 -23.53 13.39 -34.43
C ALA A 229 -22.04 13.38 -34.79
N ILE A 230 -21.67 14.23 -35.74
CA ILE A 230 -20.29 14.46 -36.16
C ILE A 230 -19.97 15.96 -36.08
N ASN A 231 -18.80 16.28 -35.54
CA ASN A 231 -18.17 17.59 -35.59
C ASN A 231 -16.82 17.46 -36.30
N LEU A 232 -16.69 18.08 -37.46
CA LEU A 232 -15.45 18.18 -38.19
C LEU A 232 -14.72 19.46 -37.76
N VAL A 233 -13.47 19.32 -37.32
CA VAL A 233 -12.61 20.44 -36.93
C VAL A 233 -11.35 20.48 -37.77
N ASP A 234 -10.85 21.69 -38.03
CA ASP A 234 -9.53 21.89 -38.63
C ASP A 234 -8.40 21.68 -37.59
N LEU A 235 -7.14 21.76 -38.03
CA LEU A 235 -5.97 21.56 -37.16
C LEU A 235 -5.75 22.70 -36.15
N SER A 236 -6.46 23.82 -36.26
CA SER A 236 -6.48 24.86 -35.22
C SER A 236 -7.52 24.56 -34.12
N GLY A 237 -8.31 23.50 -34.29
CA GLY A 237 -9.40 23.11 -33.38
C GLY A 237 -10.73 23.83 -33.68
N LYS A 238 -10.81 24.60 -34.77
CA LYS A 238 -12.04 25.30 -35.15
C LYS A 238 -13.01 24.30 -35.79
N SER A 239 -14.26 24.28 -35.30
CA SER A 239 -15.36 23.56 -35.96
C SER A 239 -15.64 24.17 -37.33
N VAL A 240 -15.54 23.34 -38.37
CA VAL A 240 -15.78 23.71 -39.77
C VAL A 240 -17.08 23.13 -40.30
N GLN A 241 -17.59 22.06 -39.69
CA GLN A 241 -18.90 21.49 -39.99
C GLN A 241 -19.41 20.65 -38.81
N PHE A 242 -20.71 20.73 -38.52
CA PHE A 242 -21.39 19.88 -37.54
C PHE A 242 -22.68 19.34 -38.15
N GLU A 243 -22.96 18.05 -37.96
CA GLU A 243 -24.16 17.39 -38.49
C GLU A 243 -24.70 16.34 -37.52
N GLN A 244 -26.02 16.28 -37.37
CA GLN A 244 -26.71 15.17 -36.70
C GLN A 244 -26.84 14.00 -37.68
N LEU A 245 -26.38 12.82 -37.28
CA LEU A 245 -26.41 11.60 -38.08
C LEU A 245 -27.64 10.72 -37.78
N GLY A 246 -28.40 11.06 -36.73
CA GLY A 246 -29.60 10.35 -36.32
C GLY A 246 -29.31 9.16 -35.41
N ASN A 247 -30.31 8.28 -35.26
CA ASN A 247 -30.23 7.17 -34.30
C ASN A 247 -29.34 6.04 -34.83
N VAL A 248 -28.39 5.61 -34.00
CA VAL A 248 -27.59 4.40 -34.18
C VAL A 248 -28.04 3.33 -33.19
N ALA A 249 -28.01 2.08 -33.65
CA ALA A 249 -28.28 0.92 -32.82
C ALA A 249 -26.97 0.25 -32.37
N THR A 250 -27.04 -0.62 -31.36
CA THR A 250 -25.96 -1.53 -31.02
C THR A 250 -25.57 -2.41 -32.22
N GLY A 251 -24.28 -2.58 -32.47
CA GLY A 251 -23.72 -3.29 -33.62
C GLY A 251 -23.13 -2.34 -34.66
N ASN A 252 -23.06 -2.79 -35.91
CA ASN A 252 -22.50 -2.03 -37.02
C ASN A 252 -23.57 -1.13 -37.65
N ASN A 253 -23.21 0.12 -37.88
CA ASN A 253 -24.02 1.14 -38.52
C ASN A 253 -23.16 1.78 -39.62
N MET A 254 -23.74 1.98 -40.81
CA MET A 254 -23.10 2.74 -41.87
C MET A 254 -23.82 4.08 -42.00
N LEU A 255 -23.08 5.17 -41.82
CA LEU A 255 -23.60 6.53 -41.92
C LEU A 255 -22.82 7.29 -42.98
N SER A 256 -23.40 8.37 -43.49
CA SER A 256 -22.70 9.27 -44.39
C SER A 256 -23.11 10.71 -44.14
N VAL A 257 -22.13 11.59 -44.28
CA VAL A 257 -22.33 13.04 -44.17
C VAL A 257 -21.77 13.72 -45.41
N LYS A 258 -22.58 14.56 -46.05
CA LYS A 258 -22.13 15.37 -47.17
C LYS A 258 -21.33 16.56 -46.65
N LEU A 259 -20.17 16.79 -47.24
CA LEU A 259 -19.28 17.86 -46.83
C LEU A 259 -19.66 19.20 -47.47
N ASN A 260 -19.37 20.28 -46.75
CA ASN A 260 -19.48 21.62 -47.31
C ASN A 260 -18.47 21.80 -48.46
N ASN A 261 -18.95 22.23 -49.64
CA ASN A 261 -18.14 22.44 -50.84
C ASN A 261 -17.06 23.54 -50.68
N GLN A 262 -17.12 24.34 -49.62
CA GLN A 262 -16.14 25.39 -49.32
C GLN A 262 -14.99 24.91 -48.44
N LEU A 263 -14.99 23.64 -47.99
CA LEU A 263 -13.90 23.11 -47.18
C LEU A 263 -12.62 23.01 -48.03
N PRO A 264 -11.52 23.67 -47.61
CA PRO A 264 -10.24 23.50 -48.28
C PRO A 264 -9.78 22.04 -48.23
N LYS A 265 -8.99 21.63 -49.23
CA LYS A 265 -8.28 20.35 -49.17
C LYS A 265 -7.33 20.36 -47.98
N GLY A 266 -7.30 19.27 -47.22
CA GLY A 266 -6.48 19.22 -46.02
C GLY A 266 -6.84 18.12 -45.05
N VAL A 267 -6.15 18.14 -43.91
CA VAL A 267 -6.36 17.20 -42.81
C VAL A 267 -7.32 17.83 -41.80
N TYR A 268 -8.29 17.03 -41.39
CA TYR A 268 -9.29 17.38 -40.39
C TYR A 268 -9.36 16.31 -39.31
N ILE A 269 -9.92 16.66 -38.16
CA ILE A 269 -10.28 15.72 -37.11
C ILE A 269 -11.80 15.64 -37.07
N ALA A 270 -12.35 14.44 -37.25
CA ALA A 270 -13.77 14.19 -37.09
C ALA A 270 -14.02 13.65 -35.69
N HIS A 271 -14.75 14.40 -34.89
CA HIS A 271 -15.27 13.96 -33.60
C HIS A 271 -16.67 13.41 -33.81
N ILE A 272 -16.89 12.15 -33.45
CA ILE A 272 -18.21 11.50 -33.51
C ILE A 272 -18.64 11.18 -32.09
N ASN A 273 -19.88 11.52 -31.75
CA ASN A 273 -20.47 11.19 -30.48
C ASN A 273 -21.65 10.24 -30.67
N VAL A 274 -21.81 9.28 -29.76
CA VAL A 274 -23.04 8.48 -29.62
C VAL A 274 -23.41 8.49 -28.14
N ASN A 275 -24.55 9.10 -27.80
CA ASN A 275 -25.04 9.17 -26.42
C ASN A 275 -23.94 9.56 -25.40
N ASN A 276 -23.25 10.69 -25.67
CA ASN A 276 -22.11 11.23 -24.91
C ASN A 276 -20.82 10.38 -24.87
N ASN A 277 -20.68 9.36 -25.72
CA ASN A 277 -19.40 8.66 -25.91
C ASN A 277 -18.75 9.20 -27.18
N PHE A 278 -17.55 9.77 -27.05
CA PHE A 278 -16.88 10.47 -28.13
C PHE A 278 -15.72 9.64 -28.65
N VAL A 279 -15.59 9.56 -29.97
CA VAL A 279 -14.45 8.99 -30.66
C VAL A 279 -13.97 9.97 -31.71
N SER A 280 -12.66 10.05 -31.90
CA SER A 280 -12.06 11.01 -32.84
C SER A 280 -11.19 10.28 -33.86
N LYS A 281 -11.28 10.66 -35.13
CA LYS A 281 -10.41 10.11 -36.17
C LYS A 281 -9.97 11.19 -37.14
N LYS A 282 -8.69 11.13 -37.51
CA LYS A 282 -8.09 12.00 -38.51
C LYS A 282 -8.56 11.57 -39.90
N ILE A 283 -8.91 12.54 -40.75
CA ILE A 283 -9.32 12.30 -42.13
C ILE A 283 -8.67 13.33 -43.05
N TYR A 284 -8.28 12.92 -44.25
CA TYR A 284 -7.81 13.81 -45.31
C TYR A 284 -8.92 13.97 -46.34
N ILE A 285 -9.21 15.22 -46.70
CA ILE A 285 -10.20 15.61 -47.70
C ILE A 285 -9.43 16.20 -48.90
N ASP A 286 -9.66 15.63 -50.09
CA ASP A 286 -9.04 16.01 -51.39
C ASP A 286 -10.04 16.57 -52.41
#